data_AF-A0A7Y3GG11-F1
#
_entry.id   AF-A0A7Y3GG11-F1
#
_cell.length_a   1.000
_cell.length_b   1.000
_cell.length_c   1.000
_cell.angle_alpha   90.00
_cell.angle_beta   90.00
_cell.angle_gamma   90.00
#
_symmetry.space_group_name_H-M   'P 1'
#
loop_
_entity.id
_entity.type
_entity.pdbx_description
1 polymer ?
#
loop_
_entity_poly.entity_id
_entity_poly.type
_entity_poly.pdbx_seq_one_letter_code
_entity_poly.pdbx_strand_id
1 'polypeptide(L)'
;MSDRCPICAGALSADSSSCPSCGHELSERAPTGAFVSRYEEAELTTDSLLSAPAVYRKLLEREEANPLWYESGSDDPLAVPLPLRERPREWWPAVIVAAIVAVIAVFGVTQLFGSSNDPEVEVLGVEAETTTPSSTPTTAAASSTTAAPTTTTVPATTTTITTLPPLTIIPSGEPIALSNMRLGAYALEPFQFGENFNTVLSRLGASLDEASEIGRPGVSGGEFGTCAGDVIQTVRWGRLLVIGVEDTEGVMRFAGYRLDSTYDTFRFPVLRTISRVGVGDRISDLEAAYSRVSYLNDESHGLVFQVKAGDGSLLLWGPVTSNEAPGEILGIDSPNSCSR
;
A
#
# COMPACT_ATOMS: atom_id res chain seq x y z
N MET A 1 -17.36 -15.88 -18.52
CA MET A 1 -17.73 -15.70 -17.10
C MET A 1 -16.82 -16.62 -16.32
N SER A 2 -15.97 -16.08 -15.45
CA SER A 2 -14.85 -16.84 -14.88
C SER A 2 -15.31 -17.71 -13.70
N ASP A 3 -15.14 -19.03 -13.80
CA ASP A 3 -15.47 -20.04 -12.78
C ASP A 3 -14.42 -20.11 -11.65
N ARG A 4 -13.92 -18.96 -11.18
CA ARG A 4 -12.88 -18.89 -10.14
C ARG A 4 -13.36 -18.07 -8.95
N CYS A 5 -12.99 -18.50 -7.76
CA CYS A 5 -13.29 -17.80 -6.52
C CYS A 5 -12.62 -16.41 -6.55
N PRO A 6 -13.35 -15.32 -6.27
CA PRO A 6 -12.78 -13.97 -6.30
C PRO A 6 -11.72 -13.73 -5.20
N ILE A 7 -11.65 -14.59 -4.18
CA ILE A 7 -10.74 -14.43 -3.05
C ILE A 7 -9.44 -15.22 -3.25
N CYS A 8 -9.52 -16.48 -3.66
CA CYS A 8 -8.35 -17.36 -3.75
C CYS A 8 -8.02 -17.83 -5.18
N ALA A 9 -8.80 -17.40 -6.19
CA ALA A 9 -8.70 -17.85 -7.58
C ALA A 9 -8.84 -19.36 -7.81
N GLY A 10 -9.24 -20.15 -6.79
CA GLY A 10 -9.53 -21.57 -6.90
C GLY A 10 -10.75 -21.85 -7.79
N ALA A 11 -10.76 -23.01 -8.46
CA ALA A 11 -11.87 -23.41 -9.31
C ALA A 11 -13.17 -23.57 -8.49
N LEU A 12 -14.27 -23.02 -8.99
CA LEU A 12 -15.59 -23.15 -8.38
C LEU A 12 -16.34 -24.34 -8.98
N SER A 13 -16.97 -25.15 -8.13
CA SER A 13 -17.98 -26.11 -8.56
C SER A 13 -19.30 -25.38 -8.76
N ALA A 14 -20.07 -25.76 -9.79
CA ALA A 14 -21.31 -25.08 -10.16
C ALA A 14 -22.35 -25.06 -9.02
N ASP A 15 -22.29 -26.02 -8.10
CA ASP A 15 -23.30 -26.24 -7.05
C ASP A 15 -22.78 -26.00 -5.61
N SER A 16 -21.58 -25.46 -5.42
CA SER A 16 -21.03 -25.25 -4.07
C SER A 16 -21.38 -23.86 -3.52
N SER A 17 -22.07 -23.80 -2.38
CA SER A 17 -22.33 -22.56 -1.63
C SER A 17 -21.08 -21.97 -0.95
N SER A 18 -19.97 -22.71 -0.91
CA SER A 18 -18.69 -22.29 -0.37
C SER A 18 -17.54 -22.70 -1.28
N CYS A 19 -16.51 -21.87 -1.40
CA CYS A 19 -15.33 -22.22 -2.20
C CYS A 19 -14.58 -23.41 -1.58
N PRO A 20 -14.34 -24.52 -2.32
CA PRO A 20 -13.66 -25.70 -1.77
C PRO A 20 -12.18 -25.43 -1.41
N SER A 21 -11.55 -24.42 -2.02
CA SER A 21 -10.15 -24.11 -1.77
C SER A 21 -9.93 -23.26 -0.51
N CYS A 22 -10.85 -22.36 -0.16
CA CYS A 22 -10.65 -21.42 0.96
C CYS A 22 -11.79 -21.41 2.00
N GLY A 23 -12.87 -22.17 1.79
CA GLY A 23 -14.00 -22.25 2.72
C GLY A 23 -14.88 -20.99 2.78
N HIS A 24 -14.62 -19.98 1.95
CA HIS A 24 -15.42 -18.76 1.95
C HIS A 24 -16.83 -19.01 1.38
N GLU A 25 -17.86 -18.63 2.12
CA GLU A 25 -19.26 -18.66 1.65
C GLU A 25 -19.44 -17.69 0.49
N LEU A 26 -19.99 -18.18 -0.62
CA LEU A 26 -20.34 -17.37 -1.77
C LEU A 26 -21.77 -16.86 -1.52
N SER A 27 -21.90 -15.60 -1.12
CA SER A 27 -23.20 -14.95 -0.91
C SER A 27 -24.11 -15.18 -2.12
N GLU A 28 -25.31 -15.70 -1.86
CA GLU A 28 -26.22 -16.28 -2.85
C GLU A 28 -26.32 -15.43 -4.11
N ARG A 29 -25.85 -16.00 -5.22
CA ARG A 29 -26.00 -15.41 -6.54
C ARG A 29 -27.50 -15.34 -6.83
N ALA A 30 -28.05 -14.12 -6.85
CA ALA A 30 -29.44 -13.90 -7.20
C ALA A 30 -29.76 -14.66 -8.51
N PRO A 31 -30.87 -15.43 -8.56
CA PRO A 31 -31.20 -16.20 -9.75
C PRO A 31 -31.34 -15.24 -10.93
N THR A 32 -30.52 -15.45 -11.96
CA THR A 32 -30.64 -14.76 -13.25
C THR A 32 -31.90 -15.24 -13.95
N GLY A 33 -33.04 -14.70 -13.54
CA GLY A 33 -34.36 -14.89 -14.15
C GLY A 33 -34.72 -13.71 -15.03
N ALA A 34 -34.64 -13.93 -16.34
CA ALA A 34 -35.42 -13.27 -17.41
C ALA A 34 -35.68 -11.75 -17.27
N PHE A 35 -34.74 -10.93 -17.73
CA PHE A 35 -35.07 -9.57 -18.17
C PHE A 35 -35.65 -9.65 -19.58
N VAL A 36 -36.97 -9.51 -19.67
CA VAL A 36 -37.73 -9.39 -20.92
C VAL A 36 -37.30 -8.11 -21.63
N SER A 37 -36.85 -8.28 -22.88
CA SER A 37 -36.56 -7.20 -23.81
C SER A 37 -37.84 -6.43 -24.13
N ARG A 38 -37.88 -5.15 -23.76
CA ARG A 38 -38.81 -4.18 -24.33
C ARG A 38 -38.12 -2.80 -24.35
N TYR A 39 -37.37 -2.56 -25.43
CA TYR A 39 -37.16 -1.21 -25.92
C TYR A 39 -37.55 -1.18 -27.39
N GLU A 40 -38.54 -0.32 -27.62
CA GLU A 40 -39.08 0.14 -28.90
C GLU A 40 -37.99 0.56 -29.88
N GLU A 41 -38.24 0.23 -31.14
CA GLU A 41 -37.59 0.79 -32.32
C GLU A 41 -37.73 2.32 -32.33
N ALA A 42 -36.59 3.01 -32.27
CA ALA A 42 -36.47 4.34 -32.85
C ALA A 42 -35.59 4.20 -34.08
N GLU A 43 -36.21 4.25 -35.26
CA GLU A 43 -35.55 4.37 -36.55
C GLU A 43 -34.63 5.61 -36.52
N LEU A 44 -33.31 5.40 -36.61
CA LEU A 44 -32.36 6.46 -36.90
C LEU A 44 -31.79 6.21 -38.30
N THR A 45 -32.36 6.93 -39.26
CA THR A 45 -31.93 7.02 -40.66
C THR A 45 -30.44 7.34 -40.77
N THR A 46 -29.71 6.47 -41.44
CA THR A 46 -28.35 6.70 -41.95
C THR A 46 -28.41 7.63 -43.16
N ASP A 47 -28.20 8.92 -42.95
CA ASP A 47 -27.76 9.83 -44.00
C ASP A 47 -27.20 11.11 -43.36
N SER A 48 -25.88 11.15 -43.13
CA SER A 48 -25.04 12.36 -43.06
C SER A 48 -23.63 12.02 -42.56
N LEU A 49 -22.90 11.24 -43.35
CA LEU A 49 -21.45 11.34 -43.39
C LEU A 49 -21.12 12.37 -44.48
N LEU A 50 -20.89 13.64 -44.10
CA LEU A 50 -20.03 14.60 -44.80
C LEU A 50 -20.01 15.95 -44.06
N SER A 51 -18.80 16.43 -43.77
CA SER A 51 -18.41 17.74 -43.17
C SER A 51 -18.26 17.82 -41.64
N ALA A 52 -17.04 17.58 -41.17
CA ALA A 52 -16.37 18.53 -40.26
C ALA A 52 -15.78 19.67 -41.14
N PRO A 53 -15.42 20.89 -40.66
CA PRO A 53 -15.07 21.28 -39.28
C PRO A 53 -15.51 22.72 -38.82
N ALA A 54 -15.75 22.98 -37.53
CA ALA A 54 -15.83 24.39 -37.04
C ALA A 54 -15.75 24.65 -35.52
N VAL A 55 -15.66 23.65 -34.62
CA VAL A 55 -15.91 23.91 -33.18
C VAL A 55 -14.64 24.10 -32.34
N TYR A 56 -13.47 23.66 -32.80
CA TYR A 56 -12.24 23.75 -31.99
C TYR A 56 -11.48 25.09 -32.07
N ARG A 57 -11.92 26.06 -32.88
CA ARG A 57 -11.23 27.36 -33.01
C ARG A 57 -11.67 28.44 -32.01
N LYS A 58 -12.77 28.25 -31.28
CA LYS A 58 -13.31 29.29 -30.37
C LYS A 58 -12.83 29.22 -28.91
N LEU A 59 -12.09 28.19 -28.51
CA LEU A 59 -11.61 28.06 -27.13
C LEU A 59 -10.17 28.54 -26.90
N LEU A 60 -9.33 28.58 -27.96
CA LEU A 60 -8.00 29.19 -27.91
C LEU A 60 -8.01 30.71 -28.19
N GLU A 61 -9.16 31.20 -28.66
CA GLU A 61 -9.61 32.60 -28.79
C GLU A 61 -9.46 33.58 -27.61
N ARG A 62 -9.65 33.06 -26.39
CA ARG A 62 -10.19 33.82 -25.26
C ARG A 62 -9.19 34.04 -24.12
N GLU A 63 -7.90 33.82 -24.38
CA GLU A 63 -6.86 33.96 -23.36
C GLU A 63 -5.79 35.04 -23.68
N GLU A 64 -5.91 35.73 -24.82
CA GLU A 64 -5.05 36.88 -25.16
C GLU A 64 -5.87 38.13 -25.51
N ALA A 65 -6.45 38.78 -24.49
CA ALA A 65 -6.70 40.22 -24.51
C ALA A 65 -7.31 40.68 -23.17
N ASN A 66 -6.48 41.05 -22.19
CA ASN A 66 -6.76 42.30 -21.48
C ASN A 66 -5.50 42.86 -20.78
N PRO A 67 -4.94 43.99 -21.26
CA PRO A 67 -3.86 44.69 -20.58
C PRO A 67 -4.42 45.68 -19.54
N LEU A 68 -3.73 45.72 -18.39
CA LEU A 68 -3.44 46.81 -17.45
C LEU A 68 -4.34 48.07 -17.35
N TRP A 69 -4.47 48.50 -16.07
CA TRP A 69 -4.77 49.85 -15.51
C TRP A 69 -6.24 50.23 -15.24
N TYR A 70 -6.63 50.27 -13.96
CA TYR A 70 -7.54 51.28 -13.36
C TYR A 70 -7.51 51.12 -11.82
N GLU A 71 -6.77 51.96 -11.10
CA GLU A 71 -7.20 53.17 -10.39
C GLU A 71 -8.09 52.93 -9.15
N SER A 72 -7.53 53.40 -8.03
CA SER A 72 -8.13 53.61 -6.72
C SER A 72 -9.36 54.52 -6.79
N GLY A 73 -10.49 54.09 -6.21
CA GLY A 73 -11.64 54.96 -6.02
C GLY A 73 -12.85 54.26 -5.40
N SER A 74 -12.98 54.45 -4.08
CA SER A 74 -14.22 54.67 -3.30
C SER A 74 -15.58 54.13 -3.78
N ASP A 75 -16.25 53.49 -2.81
CA ASP A 75 -17.70 53.49 -2.56
C ASP A 75 -18.61 52.79 -3.57
N ASP A 76 -18.89 51.50 -3.29
CA ASP A 76 -20.13 50.86 -3.78
C ASP A 76 -20.90 50.20 -2.61
N PRO A 77 -22.08 50.72 -2.24
CA PRO A 77 -22.83 50.33 -1.05
C PRO A 77 -23.87 49.24 -1.36
N LEU A 78 -23.48 48.07 -1.84
CA LEU A 78 -24.42 46.93 -2.01
C LEU A 78 -23.74 45.58 -1.74
N ALA A 79 -23.32 45.39 -0.48
CA ALA A 79 -22.96 44.07 0.03
C ALA A 79 -24.24 43.26 0.30
N VAL A 80 -24.44 42.21 -0.51
CA VAL A 80 -25.38 41.12 -0.21
C VAL A 80 -24.89 40.39 1.04
N PRO A 81 -25.72 40.20 2.09
CA PRO A 81 -25.27 39.52 3.30
C PRO A 81 -25.05 38.03 3.02
N LEU A 82 -23.81 37.58 3.18
CA LEU A 82 -23.49 36.16 3.32
C LEU A 82 -24.11 35.62 4.63
N PRO A 83 -24.71 34.41 4.64
CA PRO A 83 -25.16 33.81 5.87
C PRO A 83 -23.95 33.49 6.76
N LEU A 84 -23.92 34.14 7.93
CA LEU A 84 -23.03 33.81 9.03
C LEU A 84 -23.24 32.34 9.41
N ARG A 85 -22.25 31.49 9.10
CA ARG A 85 -22.19 30.12 9.58
C ARG A 85 -21.85 30.17 11.08
N GLU A 86 -22.88 29.99 11.88
CA GLU A 86 -22.83 29.93 13.34
C GLU A 86 -21.73 28.99 13.87
N ARG A 87 -20.84 29.55 14.68
CA ARG A 87 -20.18 28.89 15.82
C ARG A 87 -20.56 29.73 17.07
N PRO A 88 -20.61 29.20 18.30
CA PRO A 88 -20.02 27.95 18.78
C PRO A 88 -20.95 27.08 19.66
N ARG A 89 -20.71 25.76 19.70
CA ARG A 89 -21.31 24.85 20.69
C ARG A 89 -20.56 24.98 22.03
N GLU A 90 -20.99 25.91 22.89
CA GLU A 90 -20.44 26.20 24.23
C GLU A 90 -20.62 25.08 25.29
N TRP A 91 -21.22 23.94 24.95
CA TRP A 91 -21.50 22.86 25.91
C TRP A 91 -20.37 21.82 26.04
N TRP A 92 -19.37 21.84 25.15
CA TRP A 92 -18.23 20.91 25.18
C TRP A 92 -17.38 20.95 26.46
N PRO A 93 -17.05 22.11 27.06
CA PRO A 93 -16.29 22.11 28.32
C PRO A 93 -17.07 21.47 29.47
N ALA A 94 -18.41 21.56 29.49
CA ALA A 94 -19.24 20.93 30.52
C ALA A 94 -19.23 19.39 30.43
N VAL A 95 -19.17 18.83 29.21
CA VAL A 95 -19.10 17.37 29.00
C VAL A 95 -17.76 16.80 29.46
N ILE A 96 -16.65 17.50 29.21
CA ILE A 96 -15.31 17.05 29.62
C ILE A 96 -15.18 17.05 31.15
N VAL A 97 -15.69 18.09 31.83
CA VAL A 97 -15.66 18.15 33.30
C VAL A 97 -16.51 17.04 33.93
N ALA A 98 -17.70 16.76 33.38
CA ALA A 98 -18.56 15.68 33.86
C ALA A 98 -17.90 14.29 33.72
N ALA A 99 -17.20 14.03 32.61
CA ALA A 99 -16.49 12.77 32.39
C ALA A 99 -15.32 12.57 33.38
N ILE A 100 -14.54 13.62 33.67
CA ILE A 100 -13.42 13.55 34.62
C ILE A 100 -13.93 13.29 36.05
N VAL A 101 -15.02 13.94 36.46
CA VAL A 101 -15.62 13.71 37.79
C VAL A 101 -16.14 12.27 37.93
N ALA A 102 -16.72 11.70 36.87
CA ALA A 102 -17.18 10.30 36.88
C ALA A 102 -16.01 9.31 37.03
N VAL A 103 -14.88 9.52 36.34
CA VAL A 103 -13.70 8.65 36.44
C VAL A 103 -13.07 8.73 37.84
N ILE A 104 -12.96 9.92 38.43
CA ILE A 104 -12.43 10.10 39.79
C ILE A 104 -13.35 9.45 40.84
N ALA A 105 -14.67 9.53 40.66
CA ALA A 105 -15.61 8.88 41.56
C ALA A 105 -15.52 7.34 41.51
N VAL A 106 -15.32 6.75 40.33
CA VAL A 106 -15.15 5.29 40.18
C VAL A 106 -13.83 4.81 40.79
N PHE A 107 -12.74 5.55 40.60
CA PHE A 107 -11.43 5.19 41.17
C PHE A 107 -11.34 5.41 42.69
N GLY A 108 -12.09 6.39 43.23
CA GLY A 108 -12.16 6.63 44.67
C GLY A 108 -12.91 5.53 45.42
N VAL A 109 -13.93 4.92 44.81
CA VAL A 109 -14.72 3.85 45.44
C VAL A 109 -13.96 2.52 45.48
N THR A 110 -13.10 2.21 44.50
CA THR A 110 -12.32 0.96 44.51
C THR A 110 -11.18 0.97 45.53
N GLN A 111 -10.68 2.13 45.94
CA GLN A 111 -9.66 2.25 47.00
C GLN A 111 -10.24 2.28 48.42
N LEU A 112 -11.53 2.60 48.59
CA LEU A 112 -12.18 2.62 49.91
C LEU A 112 -12.78 1.27 50.34
N PHE A 113 -12.99 0.34 49.40
CA PHE A 113 -13.44 -1.03 49.66
C PHE A 113 -12.35 -2.05 49.30
N GLY A 114 -11.15 -1.85 49.85
CA GLY A 114 -10.14 -2.89 49.93
C GLY A 114 -10.61 -4.01 50.86
N SER A 115 -11.27 -5.02 50.29
CA SER A 115 -11.51 -6.30 50.95
C SER A 115 -10.48 -7.30 50.45
N SER A 116 -9.56 -7.63 51.34
CA SER A 116 -8.72 -8.83 51.36
C SER A 116 -9.38 -10.05 50.71
N ASN A 117 -8.74 -10.60 49.68
CA ASN A 117 -8.82 -12.01 49.33
C ASN A 117 -7.43 -12.45 48.88
N ASP A 118 -6.73 -13.03 49.85
CA ASP A 118 -5.48 -13.75 49.73
C ASP A 118 -5.82 -15.18 49.31
N PRO A 119 -5.47 -15.66 48.10
CA PRO A 119 -5.40 -17.08 47.85
C PRO A 119 -4.00 -17.58 48.22
N GLU A 120 -3.92 -18.08 49.44
CA GLU A 120 -2.96 -19.09 49.87
C GLU A 120 -2.94 -20.22 48.82
N VAL A 121 -1.86 -20.30 48.05
CA VAL A 121 -1.56 -21.45 47.19
C VAL A 121 -0.32 -22.11 47.76
N GLU A 122 -0.56 -23.18 48.52
CA GLU A 122 0.42 -24.23 48.79
C GLU A 122 0.92 -24.80 47.46
N VAL A 123 2.20 -24.62 47.16
CA VAL A 123 2.90 -25.46 46.17
C VAL A 123 3.99 -26.25 46.90
N LEU A 124 3.71 -27.54 47.01
CA LEU A 124 4.61 -28.59 47.47
C LEU A 124 5.92 -28.57 46.67
N GLY A 125 7.03 -28.70 47.39
CA GLY A 125 8.37 -28.71 46.85
C GLY A 125 8.66 -29.91 45.93
N VAL A 126 9.48 -29.64 44.92
CA VAL A 126 10.52 -30.58 44.47
C VAL A 126 11.81 -29.78 44.37
N GLU A 127 12.67 -30.06 45.33
CA GLU A 127 14.07 -29.70 45.43
C GLU A 127 14.83 -30.45 44.33
N ALA A 128 15.49 -29.71 43.45
CA ALA A 128 16.57 -30.22 42.61
C ALA A 128 17.62 -29.13 42.49
N GLU A 129 18.62 -29.23 43.36
CA GLU A 129 19.89 -28.54 43.26
C GLU A 129 20.50 -28.77 41.89
N THR A 130 20.89 -27.69 41.20
CA THR A 130 21.93 -27.77 40.17
C THR A 130 22.86 -26.58 40.35
N THR A 131 23.82 -26.79 41.23
CA THR A 131 25.10 -26.09 41.26
C THR A 131 25.88 -26.40 40.00
N THR A 132 26.29 -25.38 39.24
CA THR A 132 27.38 -25.52 38.26
C THR A 132 28.30 -24.31 38.28
N PRO A 133 29.59 -24.52 38.01
CA PRO A 133 30.68 -23.85 38.72
C PRO A 133 31.07 -22.50 38.13
N SER A 134 31.46 -21.60 39.04
CA SER A 134 32.26 -20.43 38.74
C SER A 134 33.69 -20.86 38.37
N SER A 135 34.04 -20.71 37.09
CA SER A 135 35.41 -20.91 36.61
C SER A 135 36.14 -19.58 36.53
N THR A 136 37.13 -19.43 37.41
CA THR A 136 38.15 -18.39 37.43
C THR A 136 38.92 -18.34 36.10
N PRO A 137 39.12 -17.17 35.46
CA PRO A 137 40.02 -17.08 34.33
C PRO A 137 41.47 -17.19 34.82
N THR A 138 42.15 -18.28 34.44
CA THR A 138 43.60 -18.43 34.61
C THR A 138 44.29 -17.69 33.46
N THR A 139 45.01 -16.62 33.80
CA THR A 139 45.89 -15.88 32.88
C THR A 139 47.12 -16.73 32.57
N ALA A 140 47.09 -17.45 31.45
CA ALA A 140 48.27 -18.08 30.86
C ALA A 140 49.01 -17.07 29.98
N ALA A 141 50.30 -16.87 30.25
CA ALA A 141 51.19 -16.08 29.42
C ALA A 141 51.31 -16.71 28.02
N ALA A 142 50.82 -16.03 27.00
CA ALA A 142 50.99 -16.45 25.61
C ALA A 142 52.41 -16.11 25.14
N SER A 143 53.21 -17.13 24.85
CA SER A 143 54.46 -16.99 24.09
C SER A 143 54.12 -16.61 22.65
N SER A 144 54.48 -15.39 22.26
CA SER A 144 54.39 -14.89 20.89
C SER A 144 55.45 -15.57 20.02
N THR A 145 55.06 -16.64 19.32
CA THR A 145 55.85 -17.17 18.21
C THR A 145 55.33 -16.51 16.94
N THR A 146 56.02 -15.47 16.51
CA THR A 146 55.76 -14.74 15.27
C THR A 146 56.07 -15.66 14.09
N ALA A 147 55.04 -16.33 13.57
CA ALA A 147 55.13 -17.00 12.27
C ALA A 147 55.17 -15.94 11.16
N ALA A 148 56.08 -16.12 10.20
CA ALA A 148 56.24 -15.22 9.07
C ALA A 148 54.91 -15.10 8.27
N PRO A 149 54.54 -13.91 7.78
CA PRO A 149 53.32 -13.70 7.01
C PRO A 149 53.36 -14.59 5.76
N THR A 150 52.47 -15.57 5.69
CA THR A 150 52.30 -16.38 4.48
C THR A 150 51.36 -15.61 3.57
N THR A 151 51.94 -14.97 2.55
CA THR A 151 51.19 -14.22 1.52
C THR A 151 50.39 -15.20 0.69
N THR A 152 49.12 -15.43 1.06
CA THR A 152 48.18 -16.19 0.25
C THR A 152 47.59 -15.25 -0.78
N THR A 153 48.10 -15.30 -2.00
CA THR A 153 47.57 -14.56 -3.14
C THR A 153 46.22 -15.16 -3.51
N VAL A 154 45.13 -14.57 -3.03
CA VAL A 154 43.77 -14.96 -3.42
C VAL A 154 43.61 -14.64 -4.92
N PRO A 155 43.26 -15.60 -5.77
CA PRO A 155 43.03 -15.33 -7.18
C PRO A 155 41.92 -14.30 -7.33
N ALA A 156 42.18 -13.24 -8.11
CA ALA A 156 41.19 -12.21 -8.38
C ALA A 156 40.03 -12.81 -9.17
N THR A 157 38.87 -12.91 -8.53
CA THR A 157 37.63 -13.32 -9.19
C THR A 157 37.20 -12.20 -10.13
N THR A 158 37.38 -12.40 -11.44
CA THR A 158 36.94 -11.45 -12.46
C THR A 158 35.43 -11.55 -12.59
N THR A 159 34.68 -10.68 -11.92
CA THR A 159 33.23 -10.59 -12.09
C THR A 159 32.96 -9.97 -13.46
N THR A 160 32.48 -10.79 -14.41
CA THR A 160 32.07 -10.29 -15.72
C THR A 160 30.73 -9.59 -15.54
N ILE A 161 30.70 -8.27 -15.63
CA ILE A 161 29.46 -7.48 -15.54
C ILE A 161 28.80 -7.52 -16.92
N THR A 162 27.77 -8.35 -17.06
CA THR A 162 26.92 -8.36 -18.25
C THR A 162 26.01 -7.14 -18.19
N THR A 163 26.32 -6.11 -18.99
CA THR A 163 25.47 -4.92 -19.11
C THR A 163 24.26 -5.26 -19.99
N LEU A 164 23.08 -5.40 -19.39
CA LEU A 164 21.84 -5.53 -20.15
C LEU A 164 21.54 -4.25 -20.95
N PRO A 165 20.88 -4.36 -22.12
CA PRO A 165 20.48 -3.19 -22.89
C PRO A 165 19.54 -2.30 -22.06
N PRO A 166 19.55 -0.97 -22.30
CA PRO A 166 18.64 -0.07 -21.61
C PRO A 166 17.19 -0.43 -21.91
N LEU A 167 16.36 -0.48 -20.87
CA LEU A 167 14.93 -0.73 -21.00
C LEU A 167 14.23 0.52 -21.55
N THR A 168 13.65 0.41 -22.74
CA THR A 168 12.78 1.44 -23.31
C THR A 168 11.33 1.03 -23.14
N ILE A 169 10.57 1.81 -22.37
CA ILE A 169 9.13 1.58 -22.22
C ILE A 169 8.43 2.19 -23.42
N ILE A 170 7.80 1.36 -24.23
CA ILE A 170 6.96 1.80 -25.34
C ILE A 170 5.51 1.69 -24.88
N PRO A 171 4.81 2.81 -24.64
CA PRO A 171 3.40 2.80 -24.28
C PRO A 171 2.58 2.01 -25.30
N SER A 172 1.81 1.03 -24.83
CA SER A 172 1.00 0.18 -25.69
C SER A 172 -0.23 -0.36 -24.96
N GLY A 173 -1.30 -0.59 -25.71
CA GLY A 173 -2.60 -1.03 -25.19
C GLY A 173 -3.55 0.10 -24.83
N GLU A 174 -4.77 -0.25 -24.42
CA GLU A 174 -5.78 0.71 -23.97
C GLU A 174 -5.40 1.29 -22.59
N PRO A 175 -5.39 2.63 -22.43
CA PRO A 175 -5.08 3.26 -21.16
C PRO A 175 -6.11 2.87 -20.09
N ILE A 176 -5.62 2.63 -18.88
CA ILE A 176 -6.43 2.24 -17.74
C ILE A 176 -6.81 3.52 -16.99
N ALA A 177 -8.11 3.76 -16.84
CA ALA A 177 -8.57 4.85 -16.01
C ALA A 177 -8.05 4.69 -14.57
N LEU A 178 -7.56 5.78 -13.97
CA LEU A 178 -6.97 5.79 -12.63
C LEU A 178 -7.93 5.27 -11.54
N SER A 179 -9.24 5.48 -11.73
CA SER A 179 -10.29 4.94 -10.84
C SER A 179 -10.38 3.41 -10.83
N ASN A 180 -9.88 2.79 -11.89
CA ASN A 180 -9.83 1.33 -12.07
C ASN A 180 -8.46 0.76 -11.66
N MET A 181 -7.46 1.62 -11.38
CA MET A 181 -6.16 1.20 -10.91
C MET A 181 -6.17 1.12 -9.39
N ARG A 182 -6.13 -0.11 -8.85
CA ARG A 182 -6.28 -0.35 -7.41
C ARG A 182 -5.14 -1.15 -6.83
N LEU A 183 -4.75 -0.78 -5.62
CA LEU A 183 -3.71 -1.46 -4.85
C LEU A 183 -4.30 -2.71 -4.19
N GLY A 184 -3.83 -3.88 -4.59
CA GLY A 184 -4.18 -5.16 -3.99
C GLY A 184 -2.95 -5.88 -3.45
N ALA A 185 -3.16 -6.89 -2.59
CA ALA A 185 -2.05 -7.63 -2.00
C ALA A 185 -1.17 -8.35 -3.05
N TYR A 186 -1.77 -8.83 -4.14
CA TYR A 186 -1.08 -9.61 -5.17
C TYR A 186 -1.28 -9.00 -6.56
N ALA A 187 -1.70 -7.74 -6.62
CA ALA A 187 -2.09 -7.07 -7.84
C ALA A 187 -1.98 -5.55 -7.73
N LEU A 188 -1.63 -4.91 -8.84
CA LEU A 188 -1.96 -3.52 -9.10
C LEU A 188 -3.07 -3.57 -10.15
N GLU A 189 -4.32 -3.71 -9.73
CA GLU A 189 -5.43 -4.03 -10.64
C GLU A 189 -5.43 -3.08 -11.84
N PRO A 190 -5.54 -3.59 -13.08
CA PRO A 190 -5.86 -4.98 -13.45
C PRO A 190 -4.67 -5.97 -13.49
N PHE A 191 -3.46 -5.53 -13.19
CA PHE A 191 -2.24 -6.34 -13.31
C PHE A 191 -2.04 -7.27 -12.10
N GLN A 192 -1.86 -8.55 -12.36
CA GLN A 192 -1.56 -9.56 -11.33
C GLN A 192 -0.06 -9.89 -11.29
N PHE A 193 0.43 -10.28 -10.12
CA PHE A 193 1.84 -10.67 -9.99
C PHE A 193 2.07 -11.96 -10.77
N GLY A 194 3.25 -12.08 -11.39
CA GLY A 194 3.57 -13.15 -12.35
C GLY A 194 3.23 -12.81 -13.80
N GLU A 195 2.50 -11.72 -14.08
CA GLU A 195 2.31 -11.22 -15.44
C GLU A 195 3.64 -10.76 -16.05
N ASN A 196 3.71 -10.78 -17.39
CA ASN A 196 4.89 -10.31 -18.12
C ASN A 196 5.15 -8.83 -17.81
N PHE A 197 6.32 -8.53 -17.26
CA PHE A 197 6.63 -7.19 -16.76
C PHE A 197 6.61 -6.13 -17.85
N ASN A 198 7.13 -6.44 -19.04
CA ASN A 198 7.10 -5.50 -20.18
C ASN A 198 5.66 -5.15 -20.59
N THR A 199 4.75 -6.12 -20.54
CA THR A 199 3.33 -5.88 -20.83
C THR A 199 2.70 -4.94 -19.79
N VAL A 200 3.00 -5.15 -18.51
CA VAL A 200 2.56 -4.27 -17.42
C VAL A 200 3.12 -2.86 -17.62
N LEU A 201 4.42 -2.72 -17.88
CA LEU A 201 5.06 -1.42 -18.08
C LEU A 201 4.50 -0.67 -19.30
N SER A 202 4.26 -1.36 -20.43
CA SER A 202 3.67 -0.74 -21.62
C SER A 202 2.27 -0.19 -21.36
N ARG A 203 1.43 -0.92 -20.63
CA ARG A 203 0.07 -0.46 -20.29
C ARG A 203 0.07 0.63 -19.21
N LEU A 204 0.98 0.55 -18.24
CA LEU A 204 1.18 1.62 -17.27
C LEU A 204 1.68 2.90 -17.95
N GLY A 205 2.65 2.79 -18.84
CA GLY A 205 3.14 3.92 -19.63
C GLY A 205 2.07 4.55 -20.53
N ALA A 206 1.10 3.76 -21.01
CA ALA A 206 -0.07 4.29 -21.72
C ALA A 206 -1.05 5.04 -20.79
N SER A 207 -1.06 4.73 -19.49
CA SER A 207 -2.03 5.27 -18.52
C SER A 207 -1.48 6.42 -17.67
N LEU A 208 -0.17 6.39 -17.40
CA LEU A 208 0.55 7.27 -16.47
C LEU A 208 1.59 8.14 -17.17
N ASP A 209 1.61 8.13 -18.50
CA ASP A 209 2.63 8.76 -19.34
C ASP A 209 4.05 8.20 -19.09
N GLU A 210 5.07 9.02 -19.31
CA GLU A 210 6.47 8.63 -19.20
C GLU A 210 6.87 8.32 -17.75
N ALA A 211 7.67 7.26 -17.58
CA ALA A 211 8.24 6.91 -16.28
C ALA A 211 9.22 7.99 -15.81
N SER A 212 9.14 8.39 -14.55
CA SER A 212 10.05 9.37 -13.96
C SER A 212 11.44 8.80 -13.69
N GLU A 213 11.54 7.48 -13.47
CA GLU A 213 12.82 6.79 -13.35
C GLU A 213 12.70 5.35 -13.87
N ILE A 214 13.71 4.90 -14.61
CA ILE A 214 13.88 3.50 -15.00
C ILE A 214 15.16 3.02 -14.31
N GLY A 215 15.02 2.15 -13.32
CA GLY A 215 16.14 1.54 -12.62
C GLY A 215 16.98 0.69 -13.58
N ARG A 216 18.24 0.44 -13.24
CA ARG A 216 19.04 -0.53 -13.99
C ARG A 216 18.73 -1.94 -13.49
N PRO A 217 18.76 -2.97 -14.35
CA PRO A 217 18.69 -4.34 -13.89
C PRO A 217 19.82 -4.60 -12.91
N GLY A 218 19.53 -5.25 -11.79
CA GLY A 218 20.51 -5.52 -10.74
C GLY A 218 20.15 -6.76 -9.95
N VAL A 219 21.15 -7.35 -9.29
CA VAL A 219 20.90 -8.45 -8.34
C VAL A 219 20.38 -7.84 -7.05
N SER A 220 19.22 -8.30 -6.60
CA SER A 220 18.61 -7.90 -5.35
C SER A 220 19.41 -8.43 -4.16
N GLY A 221 19.60 -7.57 -3.16
CA GLY A 221 20.06 -7.92 -1.82
C GLY A 221 18.92 -8.26 -0.86
N GLY A 222 17.67 -8.35 -1.35
CA GLY A 222 16.47 -8.44 -0.55
C GLY A 222 15.63 -7.16 -0.56
N GLU A 223 16.06 -6.13 -1.29
CA GLU A 223 15.34 -4.86 -1.33
C GLU A 223 13.98 -5.02 -2.01
N PHE A 224 13.06 -4.12 -1.70
CA PHE A 224 11.72 -4.09 -2.27
C PHE A 224 10.91 -5.40 -2.08
N GLY A 225 11.29 -6.22 -1.10
CA GLY A 225 10.64 -7.50 -0.81
C GLY A 225 10.94 -8.61 -1.82
N THR A 226 11.99 -8.46 -2.63
CA THR A 226 12.49 -9.48 -3.57
C THR A 226 13.56 -10.36 -2.93
N CYS A 227 14.02 -11.43 -3.59
CA CYS A 227 14.92 -12.39 -2.94
C CYS A 227 16.36 -12.05 -3.20
N ALA A 228 17.17 -12.27 -2.17
CA ALA A 228 18.61 -12.14 -2.31
C ALA A 228 19.08 -13.08 -3.44
N GLY A 229 19.66 -12.50 -4.49
CA GLY A 229 20.09 -13.22 -5.69
C GLY A 229 19.18 -13.08 -6.91
N ASP A 230 17.95 -12.58 -6.76
CA ASP A 230 17.05 -12.34 -7.89
C ASP A 230 17.57 -11.19 -8.75
N VAL A 231 17.41 -11.28 -10.08
CA VAL A 231 17.61 -10.12 -10.96
C VAL A 231 16.34 -9.30 -10.96
N ILE A 232 16.43 -8.05 -10.53
CA ILE A 232 15.30 -7.13 -10.41
C ILE A 232 15.42 -5.97 -11.37
N GLN A 233 14.26 -5.47 -11.81
CA GLN A 233 14.12 -4.24 -12.58
C GLN A 233 13.04 -3.40 -11.93
N THR A 234 13.34 -2.13 -11.66
CA THR A 234 12.37 -1.19 -11.11
C THR A 234 12.03 -0.10 -12.11
N VAL A 235 10.78 0.34 -12.09
CA VAL A 235 10.32 1.49 -12.88
C VAL A 235 9.43 2.35 -11.99
N ARG A 236 9.69 3.65 -11.97
CA ARG A 236 8.96 4.61 -11.14
C ARG A 236 8.16 5.57 -12.00
N TRP A 237 6.93 5.82 -11.58
CA TRP A 237 6.12 6.96 -12.02
C TRP A 237 5.71 7.77 -10.79
N GLY A 238 6.32 8.93 -10.61
CA GLY A 238 6.12 9.77 -9.41
C GLY A 238 6.29 8.97 -8.13
N ARG A 239 5.18 8.73 -7.41
CA ARG A 239 5.12 7.99 -6.14
C ARG A 239 5.03 6.48 -6.28
N LEU A 240 4.65 5.98 -7.46
CA LEU A 240 4.47 4.56 -7.70
C LEU A 240 5.78 3.96 -8.23
N LEU A 241 6.36 3.03 -7.48
CA LEU A 241 7.44 2.16 -7.92
C LEU A 241 6.86 0.78 -8.25
N VAL A 242 7.21 0.26 -9.42
CA VAL A 242 6.79 -1.06 -9.91
C VAL A 242 8.03 -1.92 -10.06
N ILE A 243 7.98 -3.15 -9.56
CA ILE A 243 9.10 -4.06 -9.43
C ILE A 243 8.84 -5.30 -10.28
N GLY A 244 9.81 -5.61 -11.13
CA GLY A 244 9.88 -6.86 -11.88
C GLY A 244 11.02 -7.73 -11.36
N VAL A 245 10.82 -9.04 -11.35
CA VAL A 245 11.82 -10.06 -11.01
C VAL A 245 11.98 -11.00 -12.20
N GLU A 246 13.22 -11.34 -12.55
CA GLU A 246 13.52 -12.34 -13.57
C GLU A 246 13.18 -13.73 -13.06
N ASP A 247 12.34 -14.47 -13.78
CA ASP A 247 12.07 -15.87 -13.46
C ASP A 247 13.19 -16.81 -13.96
N THR A 248 13.06 -18.10 -13.68
CA THR A 248 14.04 -19.12 -14.09
C THR A 248 14.20 -19.27 -15.60
N GLU A 249 13.27 -18.71 -16.39
CA GLU A 249 13.30 -18.73 -17.85
C GLU A 249 13.96 -17.46 -18.43
N GLY A 250 14.43 -16.54 -17.59
CA GLY A 250 14.98 -15.26 -18.01
C GLY A 250 13.91 -14.24 -18.38
N VAL A 251 12.66 -14.44 -17.96
CA VAL A 251 11.55 -13.55 -18.28
C VAL A 251 11.23 -12.68 -17.08
N MET A 252 11.29 -11.36 -17.26
CA MET A 252 10.87 -10.41 -16.22
C MET A 252 9.37 -10.54 -15.95
N ARG A 253 9.00 -10.83 -14.71
CA ARG A 253 7.63 -10.92 -14.21
C ARG A 253 7.34 -9.79 -13.24
N PHE A 254 6.14 -9.22 -13.31
CA PHE A 254 5.67 -8.26 -12.33
C PHE A 254 5.60 -8.92 -10.95
N ALA A 255 6.37 -8.41 -9.99
CA ALA A 255 6.58 -9.05 -8.69
C ALA A 255 6.06 -8.21 -7.52
N GLY A 256 5.90 -6.91 -7.69
CA GLY A 256 5.44 -6.04 -6.62
C GLY A 256 5.34 -4.57 -7.01
N TYR A 257 4.75 -3.79 -6.12
CA TYR A 257 4.73 -2.33 -6.18
C TYR A 257 4.99 -1.73 -4.79
N ARG A 258 5.43 -0.46 -4.80
CA ARG A 258 5.54 0.43 -3.64
C ARG A 258 4.89 1.76 -4.00
N LEU A 259 4.10 2.32 -3.09
CA LEU A 259 3.51 3.65 -3.26
C LEU A 259 3.89 4.46 -2.02
N ASP A 260 4.84 5.37 -2.13
CA ASP A 260 5.38 6.10 -0.98
C ASP A 260 5.30 7.62 -1.20
N SER A 261 4.92 8.36 -0.16
CA SER A 261 4.87 9.83 -0.14
C SER A 261 6.24 10.49 -0.10
N THR A 262 7.28 9.76 0.30
CA THR A 262 8.68 10.21 0.27
C THR A 262 9.22 10.28 -1.15
N TYR A 263 8.65 9.52 -2.08
CA TYR A 263 8.90 9.67 -3.50
C TYR A 263 8.21 10.95 -4.01
N ASP A 264 8.91 11.64 -4.91
CA ASP A 264 8.64 12.96 -5.51
C ASP A 264 7.22 13.57 -5.33
N THR A 265 7.19 14.90 -5.14
CA THR A 265 5.97 15.68 -4.89
C THR A 265 5.15 15.99 -6.14
N PHE A 266 5.64 15.66 -7.34
CA PHE A 266 4.91 15.94 -8.57
C PHE A 266 3.59 15.15 -8.63
N ARG A 267 2.54 15.84 -9.11
CA ARG A 267 1.14 15.43 -9.14
C ARG A 267 0.98 14.00 -9.65
N PHE A 268 0.86 13.06 -8.73
CA PHE A 268 0.58 11.67 -9.06
C PHE A 268 -0.88 11.34 -8.75
N PRO A 269 -1.53 10.47 -9.55
CA PRO A 269 -2.85 9.96 -9.23
C PRO A 269 -2.93 9.39 -7.82
N VAL A 270 -4.01 9.73 -7.12
CA VAL A 270 -4.34 9.18 -5.81
C VAL A 270 -4.81 7.75 -6.01
N LEU A 271 -3.86 6.81 -6.06
CA LEU A 271 -4.16 5.38 -6.06
C LEU A 271 -4.65 4.96 -4.68
N ARG A 272 -5.63 4.07 -4.67
CA ARG A 272 -6.26 3.56 -3.46
C ARG A 272 -6.37 2.04 -3.53
N THR A 273 -6.41 1.42 -2.36
CA THR A 273 -6.70 0.00 -2.22
C THR A 273 -8.15 -0.30 -2.62
N ILE A 274 -8.47 -1.59 -2.77
CA ILE A 274 -9.85 -2.04 -3.02
C ILE A 274 -10.80 -1.56 -1.90
N SER A 275 -10.33 -1.53 -0.66
CA SER A 275 -11.06 -0.99 0.51
C SER A 275 -11.03 0.55 0.60
N ARG A 276 -10.60 1.23 -0.48
CA ARG A 276 -10.54 2.70 -0.62
C ARG A 276 -9.55 3.41 0.30
N VAL A 277 -8.68 2.70 1.01
CA VAL A 277 -7.58 3.31 1.78
C VAL A 277 -6.44 3.70 0.85
N GLY A 278 -5.88 4.89 0.99
CA GLY A 278 -4.76 5.41 0.22
C GLY A 278 -3.71 6.13 1.07
N VAL A 279 -2.60 6.51 0.44
CA VAL A 279 -1.55 7.33 1.07
C VAL A 279 -2.12 8.71 1.44
N GLY A 280 -1.84 9.15 2.67
CA GLY A 280 -2.38 10.38 3.27
C GLY A 280 -3.71 10.20 4.01
N ASP A 281 -4.35 9.03 3.93
CA ASP A 281 -5.51 8.73 4.78
C ASP A 281 -5.06 8.47 6.24
N ARG A 282 -6.01 8.54 7.18
CA ARG A 282 -5.71 8.37 8.60
C ARG A 282 -5.61 6.89 8.99
N ILE A 283 -4.89 6.63 10.07
CA ILE A 283 -4.88 5.31 10.71
C ILE A 283 -6.28 4.85 11.11
N SER A 284 -7.15 5.75 11.56
CA SER A 284 -8.55 5.41 11.84
C SER A 284 -9.30 4.87 10.62
N ASP A 285 -9.00 5.37 9.42
CA ASP A 285 -9.62 4.89 8.18
C ASP A 285 -9.08 3.51 7.79
N LEU A 286 -7.80 3.27 8.02
CA LEU A 286 -7.16 1.95 7.85
C LEU A 286 -7.78 0.89 8.76
N GLU A 287 -7.89 1.19 10.06
CA GLU A 287 -8.46 0.27 11.05
C GLU A 287 -9.96 0.04 10.84
N ALA A 288 -10.69 1.04 10.33
CA ALA A 288 -12.09 0.86 9.92
C ALA A 288 -12.23 -0.04 8.68
N ALA A 289 -11.27 0.01 7.76
CA ALA A 289 -11.28 -0.78 6.53
C ALA A 289 -10.77 -2.21 6.71
N TYR A 290 -9.90 -2.47 7.69
CA TYR A 290 -9.26 -3.77 7.91
C TYR A 290 -9.32 -4.18 9.38
N SER A 291 -9.82 -5.38 9.64
CA SER A 291 -9.98 -5.90 11.02
C SER A 291 -8.69 -6.43 11.66
N ARG A 292 -7.60 -6.52 10.90
CA ARG A 292 -6.32 -7.14 11.32
C ARG A 292 -5.13 -6.28 10.92
N VAL A 293 -5.06 -5.10 11.54
CA VAL A 293 -3.92 -4.19 11.42
C VAL A 293 -3.00 -4.41 12.62
N SER A 294 -1.70 -4.53 12.37
CA SER A 294 -0.66 -4.55 13.41
C SER A 294 0.44 -3.56 13.06
N TYR A 295 1.11 -3.01 14.08
CA TYR A 295 2.19 -2.04 13.90
C TYR A 295 3.50 -2.62 14.39
N LEU A 296 4.59 -2.39 13.66
CA LEU A 296 5.93 -2.77 14.06
C LEU A 296 6.94 -1.70 13.66
N ASN A 297 8.08 -1.66 14.34
CA ASN A 297 9.18 -0.78 13.98
C ASN A 297 10.16 -1.56 13.08
N ASP A 298 10.21 -1.18 11.81
CA ASP A 298 11.14 -1.70 10.80
C ASP A 298 12.44 -0.88 10.83
N GLU A 299 13.59 -1.54 10.70
CA GLU A 299 14.88 -0.86 10.80
C GLU A 299 15.11 0.13 9.65
N SER A 300 14.53 -0.14 8.48
CA SER A 300 14.73 0.68 7.27
C SER A 300 13.64 1.74 7.10
N HIS A 301 12.41 1.45 7.53
CA HIS A 301 11.24 2.29 7.26
C HIS A 301 10.66 2.94 8.53
N GLY A 302 11.17 2.61 9.72
CA GLY A 302 10.62 3.08 10.99
C GLY A 302 9.28 2.42 11.30
N LEU A 303 8.32 3.18 11.84
CA LEU A 303 7.02 2.64 12.19
C LEU A 303 6.22 2.29 10.92
N VAL A 304 5.84 1.02 10.78
CA VAL A 304 5.03 0.53 9.67
C VAL A 304 3.76 -0.15 10.16
N PHE A 305 2.70 -0.08 9.35
CA PHE A 305 1.52 -0.94 9.52
C PHE A 305 1.69 -2.24 8.73
N GLN A 306 1.00 -3.28 9.15
CA GLN A 306 0.81 -4.53 8.43
C GLN A 306 -0.66 -4.93 8.48
N VAL A 307 -1.26 -5.17 7.32
CA VAL A 307 -2.58 -5.78 7.17
C VAL A 307 -2.37 -7.27 6.90
N LYS A 308 -2.97 -8.12 7.73
CA LYS A 308 -2.90 -9.58 7.57
C LYS A 308 -4.27 -10.17 7.26
N ALA A 309 -4.28 -11.25 6.48
CA ALA A 309 -5.49 -12.00 6.21
C ALA A 309 -5.91 -12.90 7.39
N GLY A 310 -7.00 -13.63 7.20
CA GLY A 310 -7.56 -14.61 8.14
C GLY A 310 -6.55 -15.69 8.59
N ASP A 311 -5.66 -16.08 7.70
CA ASP A 311 -4.62 -17.09 7.88
C ASP A 311 -3.27 -16.52 8.37
N GLY A 312 -3.18 -15.20 8.56
CA GLY A 312 -1.95 -14.52 8.96
C GLY A 312 -1.03 -14.12 7.81
N SER A 313 -1.38 -14.43 6.55
CA SER A 313 -0.62 -13.96 5.38
C SER A 313 -0.63 -12.43 5.30
N LEU A 314 0.52 -11.84 4.97
CA LEU A 314 0.66 -10.40 4.80
C LEU A 314 -0.04 -9.97 3.51
N LEU A 315 -0.98 -9.03 3.62
CA LEU A 315 -1.71 -8.48 2.48
C LEU A 315 -1.12 -7.17 2.01
N LEU A 316 -0.93 -6.22 2.93
CA LEU A 316 -0.41 -4.89 2.65
C LEU A 316 0.43 -4.45 3.83
N TRP A 317 1.40 -3.58 3.59
CA TRP A 317 2.15 -2.93 4.66
C TRP A 317 2.61 -1.55 4.19
N GLY A 318 3.19 -0.76 5.08
CA GLY A 318 3.80 0.50 4.68
C GLY A 318 4.06 1.45 5.84
N PRO A 319 4.85 2.50 5.62
CA PRO A 319 5.22 3.45 6.66
C PRO A 319 4.02 4.30 7.12
N VAL A 320 4.04 4.68 8.40
CA VAL A 320 3.03 5.55 9.03
C VAL A 320 3.71 6.59 9.91
N THR A 321 3.05 7.73 10.12
CA THR A 321 3.58 8.76 11.04
C THR A 321 3.42 8.38 12.51
N SER A 322 2.41 7.60 12.85
CA SER A 322 2.07 7.16 14.21
C SER A 322 1.15 5.92 14.15
N ASN A 323 1.06 5.15 15.23
CA ASN A 323 0.08 4.07 15.40
C ASN A 323 -1.18 4.55 16.15
N GLU A 324 -1.29 5.84 16.44
CA GLU A 324 -2.50 6.44 16.99
C GLU A 324 -3.46 6.85 15.87
N ALA A 325 -4.76 6.96 16.19
CA ALA A 325 -5.80 7.35 15.24
C ALA A 325 -5.53 8.62 14.38
N PRO A 326 -4.88 9.70 14.87
CA PRO A 326 -4.55 10.86 14.04
C PRO A 326 -3.31 10.65 13.14
N GLY A 327 -2.60 9.52 13.26
CA GLY A 327 -1.52 9.16 12.36
C GLY A 327 -1.99 9.06 10.92
N GLU A 328 -1.05 9.16 9.99
CA GLU A 328 -1.29 9.14 8.55
C GLU A 328 -0.48 8.02 7.89
N ILE A 329 -1.05 7.46 6.83
CA ILE A 329 -0.37 6.48 5.98
C ILE A 329 0.61 7.22 5.07
N LEU A 330 1.91 6.94 5.21
CA LEU A 330 2.96 7.52 4.37
C LEU A 330 3.22 6.72 3.11
N GLY A 331 2.96 5.40 3.14
CA GLY A 331 3.13 4.54 1.97
C GLY A 331 2.28 3.27 2.03
N ILE A 332 2.07 2.63 0.89
CA ILE A 332 1.36 1.36 0.75
C ILE A 332 2.16 0.46 -0.19
N ASP A 333 2.57 -0.67 0.35
CA ASP A 333 3.48 -1.61 -0.25
C ASP A 333 2.84 -2.99 -0.34
N SER A 334 3.09 -3.65 -1.47
CA SER A 334 2.75 -5.06 -1.64
C SER A 334 3.62 -5.99 -0.78
N PRO A 335 3.14 -7.20 -0.42
CA PRO A 335 3.92 -8.20 0.30
C PRO A 335 5.17 -8.63 -0.45
N ASN A 336 6.15 -9.16 0.29
CA ASN A 336 7.40 -9.67 -0.27
C ASN A 336 7.13 -10.85 -1.22
N SER A 337 7.78 -10.85 -2.39
CA SER A 337 7.66 -11.90 -3.40
C SER A 337 8.37 -13.19 -2.97
N CYS A 338 9.31 -13.16 -2.02
CA CYS A 338 10.11 -14.32 -1.62
C CYS A 338 9.42 -15.44 -0.88
N SER A 339 8.26 -15.15 -0.32
CA SER A 339 7.52 -16.11 0.50
C SER A 339 6.44 -16.83 -0.29
N ARG A 340 6.54 -16.83 -1.62
CA ARG A 340 5.52 -17.32 -2.56
C ARG A 340 5.96 -18.58 -3.29
#